data_AF-D3DJ57-F1
#
_entry.id   AF-D3DJ57-F1
#
_cell.length_a   1.000
_cell.length_b   1.000
_cell.length_c   1.000
_cell.angle_alpha   90.00
_cell.angle_beta   90.00
_cell.angle_gamma   90.00
#
_symmetry.space_group_name_H-M   'P 1'
#
loop_
_entity.id
_entity.type
_entity.pdbx_description
1 polymer ?
#
loop_
_entity_poly.entity_id
_entity_poly.type
_entity_poly.pdbx_seq_one_letter_code
_entity_poly.pdbx_strand_id
1 'polypeptide(L)'
;MEELKVWGFEDTPSAKEYLAKYLLNYIHMELEALPREEWDKTLSTWAKICAFAKSLIPKKEEERQELYKRYKFDAVMVGIAEDVRHTLMGMYSLKILKEDDKPYKLIPIAVDIVMQIGEGLQAYGLKREVLEYIKSFFERRA
;
A
#
# COMPACT_ATOMS: atom_id res chain seq x y z
N MET A 1 -4.58 30.05 3.91
CA MET A 1 -4.28 28.74 3.29
C MET A 1 -5.03 27.72 4.11
N GLU A 2 -6.11 27.17 3.55
CA GLU A 2 -6.87 26.12 4.23
C GLU A 2 -6.03 24.84 4.26
N GLU A 3 -5.76 24.34 5.46
CA GLU A 3 -5.17 23.02 5.66
C GLU A 3 -6.15 21.99 5.09
N LEU A 4 -5.77 21.36 3.98
CA LEU A 4 -6.45 20.18 3.47
C LEU A 4 -6.34 19.10 4.54
N LYS A 5 -7.38 18.97 5.35
CA LYS A 5 -7.52 17.93 6.37
C LYS A 5 -7.72 16.59 5.65
N VAL A 6 -6.61 15.96 5.26
CA VAL A 6 -6.61 14.61 4.69
C VAL A 6 -7.04 13.66 5.81
N TRP A 7 -8.30 13.22 5.77
CA TRP A 7 -8.82 12.16 6.65
C TRP A 7 -7.95 10.90 6.47
N GLY A 8 -7.23 10.50 7.52
CA GLY A 8 -6.51 9.22 7.57
C GLY A 8 -5.15 9.22 8.29
N PHE A 9 -4.53 10.38 8.55
CA PHE A 9 -3.19 10.45 9.15
C PHE A 9 -3.09 11.67 10.09
N GLU A 10 -3.35 11.48 11.38
CA GLU A 10 -3.26 12.56 12.37
C GLU A 10 -1.81 12.85 12.78
N ASP A 11 -0.94 11.82 12.74
CA ASP A 11 0.49 11.92 13.01
C ASP A 11 1.29 10.77 12.38
N THR A 12 2.62 10.87 12.42
CA THR A 12 3.53 9.85 11.90
C THR A 12 3.29 8.48 12.52
N PRO A 13 3.13 8.31 13.86
CA PRO A 13 2.78 7.02 14.48
C PRO A 13 1.50 6.36 13.93
N SER A 14 0.41 7.12 13.80
CA SER A 14 -0.87 6.64 13.25
C SER A 14 -0.72 6.19 11.80
N ALA A 15 0.13 6.88 11.03
CA ALA A 15 0.49 6.45 9.68
C ALA A 15 1.22 5.10 9.67
N LYS A 16 2.10 4.87 10.65
CA LYS A 16 2.80 3.57 10.77
C LYS A 16 1.84 2.44 11.09
N GLU A 17 0.89 2.67 11.99
CA GLU A 17 -0.10 1.68 12.38
C GLU A 17 -1.03 1.32 11.22
N TYR A 18 -1.53 2.32 10.49
CA TYR A 18 -2.37 2.11 9.32
C TYR A 18 -1.64 1.30 8.23
N LEU A 19 -0.38 1.64 7.94
CA LEU A 19 0.45 0.93 6.97
C LEU A 19 0.64 -0.56 7.33
N ALA A 20 0.87 -0.85 8.61
CA ALA A 20 1.00 -2.22 9.11
C ALA A 20 -0.33 -2.98 8.99
N LYS A 21 -1.43 -2.34 9.38
CA LYS A 21 -2.75 -2.96 9.49
C LYS A 21 -3.42 -3.25 8.14
N TYR A 22 -3.24 -2.36 7.16
CA TYR A 22 -3.98 -2.45 5.90
C TYR A 22 -3.08 -2.90 4.76
N LEU A 23 -2.16 -2.06 4.28
CA LEU A 23 -1.37 -2.37 3.08
C LEU A 23 -0.52 -3.64 3.25
N LEU A 24 0.33 -3.69 4.28
CA LEU A 24 1.25 -4.82 4.44
C LEU A 24 0.52 -6.08 4.87
N ASN A 25 -0.55 -5.97 5.65
CA ASN A 25 -1.34 -7.13 6.05
C ASN A 25 -2.01 -7.81 4.85
N TYR A 26 -2.59 -7.06 3.91
CA TYR A 26 -3.16 -7.66 2.69
C TYR A 26 -2.10 -8.40 1.88
N ILE A 27 -0.96 -7.76 1.62
CA ILE A 27 0.16 -8.38 0.89
C ILE A 27 0.64 -9.63 1.63
N HIS A 28 0.84 -9.52 2.94
CA HIS A 28 1.34 -10.60 3.79
C HIS A 28 0.41 -11.81 3.78
N MET A 29 -0.90 -11.60 4.02
CA MET A 29 -1.89 -12.68 3.99
C MET A 29 -1.95 -13.37 2.63
N GLU A 30 -1.87 -12.61 1.54
CA GLU A 30 -1.89 -13.18 0.19
C GLU A 30 -0.64 -14.03 -0.08
N LEU A 31 0.55 -13.56 0.32
CA LEU A 31 1.78 -14.34 0.19
C LEU A 31 1.75 -15.61 1.03
N GLU A 32 1.32 -15.52 2.29
CA GLU A 32 1.23 -16.67 3.20
C GLU A 32 0.23 -17.74 2.74
N ALA A 33 -0.79 -17.34 1.98
CA ALA A 33 -1.76 -18.27 1.39
C ALA A 33 -1.26 -18.96 0.12
N LEU A 34 -0.11 -18.54 -0.43
CA LEU A 34 0.42 -19.01 -1.70
C LEU A 34 1.75 -19.75 -1.55
N PRO A 35 2.04 -20.73 -2.44
CA PRO A 35 3.39 -21.27 -2.58
C PRO A 35 4.42 -20.18 -2.89
N ARG A 36 5.65 -20.35 -2.39
CA ARG A 36 6.71 -19.32 -2.48
C ARG A 36 7.10 -18.96 -3.90
N GLU A 37 6.97 -19.90 -4.83
CA GLU A 37 7.21 -19.71 -6.27
C GLU A 37 6.26 -18.69 -6.92
N GLU A 38 5.07 -18.45 -6.35
CA GLU A 38 4.12 -17.46 -6.87
C GLU A 38 4.35 -16.05 -6.29
N TRP A 39 5.20 -15.90 -5.26
CA TRP A 39 5.35 -14.64 -4.52
C TRP A 39 5.82 -13.47 -5.40
N ASP A 40 6.83 -13.69 -6.26
CA ASP A 40 7.35 -12.65 -7.17
C ASP A 40 6.28 -12.15 -8.16
N LYS A 41 5.40 -13.05 -8.60
CA LYS A 41 4.29 -12.72 -9.49
C LYS A 41 3.21 -11.93 -8.73
N THR A 42 2.88 -12.34 -7.52
CA THR A 42 1.96 -11.61 -6.63
C THR A 42 2.47 -10.21 -6.34
N LEU A 43 3.74 -10.04 -5.98
CA LEU A 43 4.34 -8.72 -5.72
C LEU A 43 4.42 -7.86 -6.99
N SER A 44 4.63 -8.48 -8.16
CA SER A 44 4.51 -7.77 -9.44
C SER A 44 3.09 -7.25 -9.70
N THR A 45 2.07 -7.98 -9.27
CA THR A 45 0.68 -7.53 -9.32
C THR A 45 0.43 -6.38 -8.37
N TRP A 46 0.95 -6.44 -7.13
CA TRP A 46 0.88 -5.32 -6.18
C TRP A 46 1.54 -4.04 -6.71
N ALA A 47 2.64 -4.15 -7.45
CA ALA A 47 3.24 -2.99 -8.13
C ALA A 47 2.27 -2.32 -9.12
N LYS A 48 1.48 -3.13 -9.86
CA LYS A 48 0.45 -2.65 -10.78
C LYS A 48 -0.74 -2.06 -10.04
N ILE A 49 -1.13 -2.64 -8.90
CA ILE A 49 -2.18 -2.09 -8.03
C ILE A 49 -1.78 -0.70 -7.55
N CYS A 50 -0.54 -0.50 -7.07
CA CYS A 50 -0.06 0.84 -6.70
C CYS A 50 -0.09 1.82 -7.88
N ALA A 51 0.28 1.38 -9.08
CA ALA A 51 0.23 2.22 -10.28
C ALA A 51 -1.20 2.61 -10.65
N PHE A 52 -2.13 1.65 -10.61
CA PHE A 52 -3.55 1.90 -10.81
C PHE A 52 -4.09 2.87 -9.76
N ALA A 53 -3.81 2.63 -8.49
CA ALA A 53 -4.23 3.49 -7.37
C ALA A 53 -3.73 4.93 -7.51
N LYS A 54 -2.47 5.14 -7.94
CA LYS A 54 -1.97 6.50 -8.24
C LYS A 54 -2.78 7.19 -9.33
N SER A 55 -3.19 6.46 -10.38
CA SER A 55 -3.99 7.02 -11.47
C SER A 55 -5.39 7.49 -11.02
N LEU A 56 -5.87 7.00 -9.87
CA LEU A 56 -7.15 7.37 -9.30
C LEU A 56 -7.11 8.66 -8.47
N ILE A 57 -5.93 9.08 -8.00
CA ILE A 57 -5.77 10.26 -7.13
C ILE A 57 -6.40 11.53 -7.72
N PRO A 58 -6.18 11.90 -9.00
CA PRO A 58 -6.77 13.13 -9.54
C PRO A 58 -8.25 13.01 -9.91
N LYS A 59 -8.86 11.83 -9.76
CA LYS A 59 -10.23 11.54 -10.24
C LYS A 59 -11.26 11.83 -9.16
N LYS A 60 -12.44 12.28 -9.57
CA LYS A 60 -13.62 12.38 -8.69
C LYS A 60 -14.20 11.00 -8.40
N GLU A 61 -15.02 10.90 -7.35
CA GLU A 61 -15.67 9.65 -6.94
C GLU A 61 -16.44 9.00 -8.10
N GLU A 62 -17.24 9.76 -8.83
CA GLU A 62 -18.03 9.24 -9.95
C GLU A 62 -17.16 8.64 -11.06
N GLU A 63 -16.03 9.28 -11.35
CA GLU A 63 -15.06 8.79 -12.35
C GLU A 63 -14.37 7.51 -11.88
N ARG A 64 -14.06 7.38 -10.58
CA ARG A 64 -13.49 6.16 -10.01
C ARG A 64 -14.48 5.01 -10.07
N GLN A 65 -15.75 5.24 -9.68
CA GLN A 65 -16.80 4.24 -9.74
C GLN A 65 -17.06 3.73 -11.16
N GLU A 66 -17.00 4.61 -12.16
CA GLU A 66 -17.13 4.20 -13.57
C GLU A 66 -15.94 3.33 -14.03
N LEU A 67 -14.72 3.65 -13.59
CA LEU A 67 -13.56 2.81 -13.88
C LEU A 67 -13.68 1.42 -13.25
N TYR A 68 -14.11 1.33 -12.00
CA TYR A 68 -14.31 0.04 -11.32
C TYR A 68 -15.32 -0.83 -12.04
N LYS A 69 -16.46 -0.25 -12.47
CA LYS A 69 -17.46 -0.95 -13.29
C LYS A 69 -16.87 -1.44 -14.60
N ARG A 70 -16.12 -0.58 -15.31
CA ARG A 70 -15.48 -0.93 -16.59
C ARG A 70 -14.50 -2.09 -16.46
N TYR A 71 -13.71 -2.11 -15.41
CA TYR A 71 -12.75 -3.19 -15.14
C TYR A 71 -13.37 -4.40 -14.42
N LYS A 72 -14.69 -4.38 -14.15
CA LYS A 72 -15.43 -5.44 -13.46
C LYS A 72 -14.84 -5.78 -12.08
N PHE A 73 -14.40 -4.76 -11.35
CA PHE A 73 -13.92 -4.94 -9.99
C PHE A 73 -15.07 -5.39 -9.09
N ASP A 74 -14.82 -6.40 -8.26
CA ASP A 74 -15.71 -6.71 -7.13
C ASP A 74 -15.48 -5.73 -5.97
N ALA A 75 -16.31 -5.84 -4.93
CA ALA A 75 -16.25 -4.95 -3.78
C ALA A 75 -14.89 -5.00 -3.04
N VAL A 76 -14.22 -6.15 -3.04
CA VAL A 76 -12.91 -6.32 -2.39
C VAL A 76 -11.83 -5.60 -3.18
N MET A 77 -11.82 -5.77 -4.50
CA MET A 77 -10.88 -5.07 -5.39
C MET A 77 -11.05 -3.54 -5.32
N VAL A 78 -12.30 -3.05 -5.23
CA VAL A 78 -12.57 -1.63 -5.02
C VAL A 78 -11.98 -1.16 -3.69
N GLY A 79 -12.24 -1.90 -2.60
CA GLY A 79 -11.68 -1.58 -1.28
C GLY A 79 -10.16 -1.49 -1.29
N ILE A 80 -9.48 -2.49 -1.85
CA ILE A 80 -8.01 -2.52 -1.98
C ILE A 80 -7.50 -1.32 -2.79
N ALA A 81 -8.13 -1.01 -3.92
CA ALA A 81 -7.70 0.11 -4.76
C ALA A 81 -7.84 1.46 -4.04
N GLU A 82 -8.94 1.67 -3.32
CA GLU A 82 -9.19 2.88 -2.54
C GLU A 82 -8.25 2.98 -1.33
N ASP A 83 -8.00 1.89 -0.61
CA ASP A 83 -7.05 1.88 0.52
C ASP A 83 -5.63 2.20 0.07
N VAL A 84 -5.17 1.61 -1.04
CA VAL A 84 -3.86 1.93 -1.62
C VAL A 84 -3.81 3.38 -2.10
N ARG A 85 -4.90 3.90 -2.68
CA ARG A 85 -5.00 5.30 -3.10
C ARG A 85 -4.88 6.26 -1.90
N HIS A 86 -5.63 6.01 -0.84
CA HIS A 86 -5.54 6.79 0.40
C HIS A 86 -4.16 6.73 1.03
N THR A 87 -3.54 5.54 1.04
CA THR A 87 -2.19 5.35 1.55
C THR A 87 -1.16 6.17 0.77
N LEU A 88 -1.25 6.17 -0.56
CA LEU A 88 -0.38 7.00 -1.42
C LEU A 88 -0.54 8.49 -1.09
N MET A 89 -1.79 8.97 -0.98
CA MET A 89 -2.06 10.37 -0.65
C MET A 89 -1.47 10.77 0.71
N GLY A 90 -1.57 9.90 1.72
CA GLY A 90 -0.96 10.12 3.03
C GLY A 90 0.56 10.18 2.99
N MET A 91 1.20 9.26 2.26
CA MET A 91 2.66 9.26 2.14
C MET A 91 3.17 10.50 1.40
N TYR A 92 2.42 10.99 0.41
CA TYR A 92 2.73 12.25 -0.28
C TYR A 92 2.57 13.47 0.63
N SER A 93 1.47 13.56 1.38
CA SER A 93 1.23 14.68 2.30
C SER A 93 2.26 14.77 3.42
N LEU A 94 2.75 13.62 3.89
CA LEU A 94 3.83 13.51 4.89
C LEU A 94 5.24 13.67 4.30
N LYS A 95 5.36 13.88 2.98
CA LYS A 95 6.65 13.98 2.24
C LYS A 95 7.55 12.75 2.43
N ILE A 96 6.97 11.60 2.77
CA ILE A 96 7.67 10.32 2.87
C ILE A 96 7.94 9.76 1.46
N LEU A 97 6.97 9.94 0.56
CA LEU A 97 7.08 9.62 -0.86
C LEU A 97 6.96 10.92 -1.66
N LYS A 98 7.68 11.04 -2.78
CA LYS A 98 7.51 12.18 -3.70
C LYS A 98 6.52 11.85 -4.81
N GLU A 99 5.83 12.85 -5.34
CA GLU A 99 4.84 12.62 -6.42
C GLU A 99 5.44 12.04 -7.70
N ASP A 100 6.71 12.32 -7.98
CA ASP A 100 7.46 11.79 -9.13
C ASP A 100 8.03 10.38 -8.89
N ASP A 101 8.01 9.90 -7.65
CA ASP A 101 8.42 8.53 -7.35
C ASP A 101 7.53 7.49 -8.03
N LYS A 102 8.16 6.36 -8.37
CA LYS A 102 7.44 5.17 -8.84
C LYS A 102 6.45 4.73 -7.74
N PRO A 103 5.17 4.47 -8.06
CA PRO A 103 4.13 4.32 -7.03
C PRO A 103 4.35 3.12 -6.11
N TYR A 104 4.95 2.05 -6.64
CA TYR A 104 5.25 0.84 -5.87
C TYR A 104 6.28 1.07 -4.75
N LYS A 105 7.06 2.18 -4.76
CA LYS A 105 7.99 2.51 -3.68
C LYS A 105 7.29 2.68 -2.34
N LEU A 106 5.98 2.92 -2.34
CA LEU A 106 5.13 2.85 -1.15
C LEU A 106 5.37 1.56 -0.35
N ILE A 107 5.48 0.41 -1.01
CA ILE A 107 5.55 -0.90 -0.33
C ILE A 107 6.85 -1.10 0.46
N PRO A 108 8.06 -0.99 -0.13
CA PRO A 108 9.30 -1.16 0.64
C PRO A 108 9.46 -0.08 1.72
N ILE A 109 8.98 1.14 1.48
CA ILE A 109 8.97 2.20 2.50
C ILE A 109 8.03 1.84 3.66
N ALA A 110 6.85 1.30 3.37
CA ALA A 110 5.93 0.82 4.39
C ALA A 110 6.58 -0.30 5.22
N VAL A 111 7.30 -1.23 4.59
CA VAL A 111 8.05 -2.28 5.30
C VAL A 111 9.08 -1.65 6.25
N ASP A 112 9.88 -0.68 5.79
CA ASP A 112 10.88 -0.01 6.62
C ASP A 112 10.26 0.68 7.85
N ILE A 113 9.14 1.38 7.63
CA ILE A 113 8.40 2.06 8.69
C ILE A 113 7.90 1.08 9.76
N VAL A 114 7.35 -0.06 9.32
CA VAL A 114 6.80 -1.09 10.23
C VAL A 114 7.90 -1.88 10.93
N MET A 115 9.00 -2.20 10.24
CA MET A 115 10.14 -2.92 10.84
C MET A 115 10.87 -2.10 11.92
N GLN A 116 10.80 -0.76 11.87
CA GLN A 116 11.29 0.10 12.95
C GLN A 116 10.46 -0.03 14.24
N ILE A 117 9.24 -0.55 14.17
CA ILE A 117 8.38 -0.82 15.32
C ILE A 117 8.50 -2.31 15.67
N GLY A 118 9.40 -2.63 16.60
CA GLY A 118 9.59 -4.02 17.07
C GLY A 118 8.29 -4.68 17.56
N GLU A 119 7.35 -3.90 18.12
CA GLU A 119 6.06 -4.37 18.66
C GLU A 119 4.97 -4.55 17.59
N GLY A 120 5.03 -3.82 16.48
CA GLY A 120 3.99 -3.82 15.44
C GLY A 120 3.92 -5.14 14.66
N LEU A 121 5.04 -5.86 14.56
CA LEU A 121 5.09 -7.16 13.89
C LEU A 121 4.21 -8.20 14.60
N GLN A 122 4.25 -8.23 15.93
CA GLN A 122 3.46 -9.18 16.72
C GLN A 122 1.99 -8.79 16.78
N ALA A 123 1.69 -7.48 16.94
CA ALA A 123 0.31 -6.99 17.04
C ALA A 123 -0.52 -7.27 15.78
N TYR A 124 0.11 -7.31 14.61
CA TYR A 124 -0.55 -7.53 13.32
C TYR A 124 -0.27 -8.92 12.71
N GLY A 125 0.39 -9.81 13.44
CA GLY A 125 0.70 -11.17 12.95
C GLY A 125 1.62 -11.18 11.72
N LEU A 126 2.41 -10.11 11.52
CA LEU A 126 3.31 -9.99 10.38
C LEU A 126 4.61 -10.76 10.67
N LYS A 127 4.94 -11.71 9.80
CA LYS A 127 6.19 -12.44 9.87
C LYS A 127 7.32 -11.63 9.25
N ARG A 128 8.40 -11.45 10.01
CA ARG A 128 9.59 -10.70 9.56
C ARG A 128 10.14 -11.24 8.23
N GLU A 129 10.21 -12.56 8.06
CA GLU A 129 10.74 -13.20 6.85
C GLU A 129 9.97 -12.80 5.58
N VAL A 130 8.64 -12.65 5.70
CA VAL A 130 7.77 -12.24 4.59
C VAL A 130 8.02 -10.78 4.26
N LEU A 131 8.11 -9.91 5.27
CA LEU A 131 8.41 -8.49 5.07
C LEU A 131 9.80 -8.27 4.44
N GLU A 132 10.81 -9.00 4.89
CA GLU A 132 12.15 -8.98 4.31
C GLU A 132 12.14 -9.42 2.85
N TYR A 133 11.34 -10.44 2.52
CA TYR A 133 11.15 -10.86 1.12
C TYR A 133 10.49 -9.77 0.27
N ILE A 134 9.39 -9.18 0.76
CA ILE A 134 8.68 -8.08 0.10
C ILE A 134 9.66 -6.94 -0.19
N LYS A 135 10.41 -6.50 0.82
CA LYS A 135 11.40 -5.43 0.68
C LYS A 135 12.46 -5.78 -0.37
N SER A 136 13.10 -6.94 -0.23
CA SER A 136 14.15 -7.39 -1.16
C SER A 136 13.66 -7.43 -2.60
N PHE A 137 12.43 -7.90 -2.85
CA PHE A 137 11.85 -7.93 -4.18
C PHE A 137 11.77 -6.54 -4.82
N PHE A 138 11.30 -5.53 -4.09
CA PHE A 138 11.15 -4.18 -4.63
C PHE A 138 12.46 -3.42 -4.74
N GLU A 139 13.43 -3.68 -3.86
CA GLU A 139 14.77 -3.08 -3.94
C GLU A 139 15.57 -3.57 -5.16
N ARG A 140 15.42 -4.84 -5.55
CA ARG A 140 16.02 -5.39 -6.79
C ARG A 140 15.50 -4.71 -8.07
N ARG A 141 14.39 -3.97 -7.98
CA ARG A 141 13.73 -3.29 -9.10
C ARG A 141 13.93 -1.76 -9.11
N ALA A 142 14.62 -1.21 -8.11
CA ALA A 142 14.79 0.23 -7.93
C ALA A 142 15.52 0.87 -9.11
#